data_AF-A0A7M5X214-F1
#
_entry.id   AF-A0A7M5X214-F1
#
_cell.length_a   1.000
_cell.length_b   1.000
_cell.length_c   1.000
_cell.angle_alpha   90.00
_cell.angle_beta   90.00
_cell.angle_gamma   90.00
#
_symmetry.space_group_name_H-M   'P 1'
#
loop_
_entity.id
_entity.type
_entity.pdbx_description
1 polymer ?
#
loop_
_entity_poly.entity_id
_entity_poly.type
_entity_poly.pdbx_seq_one_letter_code
_entity_poly.pdbx_strand_id
1 'polypeptide(L)'
;MWETVARDDDPFICCNFIPLDLKELQEKGFSFKTQQDVHDYIKKHIIGKPNEQLVKNVHKEIDFLGIVGPDALINSFTVNCKGQSTGKGQQNIELVNDLQNLVFNELTSSVGEDTKRVKMFLTTSKLEYANYGKSVQQLKERLNLPTENTHDALGFSLGFLRNTCMEPYQASEAYVEVLGDLFRKTVLTCIGALDTSYGEEYGDSLDYHTFTVVNNLRKDGKIFLDFVPTFTIKKIKQPSGRFNQKQPNYSS
;
A
#
# COMPACT_ATOMS: atom_id res chain seq x y z
N MET A 1 -4.29 13.29 4.75
CA MET A 1 -3.61 12.53 3.69
C MET A 1 -4.10 11.09 3.63
N TRP A 2 -3.86 10.27 4.67
CA TRP A 2 -4.17 8.83 4.65
C TRP A 2 -5.66 8.50 4.43
N GLU A 3 -6.58 9.34 4.90
CA GLU A 3 -8.03 9.20 4.62
C GLU A 3 -8.38 9.28 3.13
N THR A 4 -7.59 9.99 2.33
CA THR A 4 -7.92 10.29 0.92
C THR A 4 -6.83 9.85 -0.06
N VAL A 5 -5.88 9.02 0.39
CA VAL A 5 -4.77 8.56 -0.46
C VAL A 5 -5.26 7.56 -1.51
N ALA A 6 -6.24 6.72 -1.14
CA ALA A 6 -6.98 5.89 -2.07
C ALA A 6 -8.06 6.73 -2.74
N ARG A 7 -8.11 6.68 -4.08
CA ARG A 7 -9.12 7.33 -4.90
C ARG A 7 -10.25 6.34 -5.22
N ASP A 8 -11.37 6.86 -5.68
CA ASP A 8 -12.57 6.03 -5.92
C ASP A 8 -12.32 4.99 -7.02
N ASP A 9 -11.53 5.37 -8.03
CA ASP A 9 -11.09 4.56 -9.17
C ASP A 9 -9.89 3.65 -8.87
N ASP A 10 -9.26 3.77 -7.70
CA ASP A 10 -8.13 2.92 -7.35
C ASP A 10 -8.57 1.47 -7.08
N PRO A 11 -7.76 0.47 -7.45
CA PRO A 11 -8.02 -0.95 -7.19
C PRO A 11 -7.75 -1.34 -5.73
N PHE A 12 -7.72 -0.37 -4.81
CA PHE A 12 -7.48 -0.60 -3.40
C PHE A 12 -8.27 0.38 -2.53
N ILE A 13 -8.41 0.04 -1.26
CA ILE A 13 -8.88 0.88 -0.18
C ILE A 13 -7.77 1.06 0.85
N CYS A 14 -7.76 2.20 1.54
CA CYS A 14 -6.85 2.48 2.65
C CYS A 14 -7.71 2.90 3.84
N CYS A 15 -7.61 2.16 4.96
CA CYS A 15 -8.40 2.43 6.16
C CYS A 15 -7.50 2.78 7.33
N ASN A 16 -7.75 3.93 7.95
CA ASN A 16 -7.08 4.34 9.18
C ASN A 16 -7.61 3.59 10.39
N PHE A 17 -6.77 3.42 11.42
CA PHE A 17 -7.16 2.75 12.65
C PHE A 17 -8.22 3.52 13.42
N ILE A 18 -8.03 4.83 13.58
CA ILE A 18 -9.01 5.73 14.15
C ILE A 18 -10.05 5.99 13.05
N PRO A 19 -11.31 5.54 13.21
CA PRO A 19 -12.34 5.82 12.23
C PRO A 19 -12.75 7.29 12.31
N LEU A 20 -13.15 7.85 11.16
CA LEU A 20 -13.84 9.14 11.13
C LEU A 20 -15.15 9.06 11.93
N ASP A 21 -15.25 9.82 13.01
CA ASP A 21 -16.49 9.98 13.76
C ASP A 21 -17.31 11.15 13.22
N LEU A 22 -18.34 10.82 12.43
CA LEU A 22 -19.26 11.82 11.88
C LEU A 22 -20.04 12.56 12.96
N LYS A 23 -20.31 11.94 14.12
CA LYS A 23 -21.04 12.60 15.21
C LYS A 23 -20.19 13.68 15.84
N GLU A 24 -18.93 13.38 16.13
CA GLU A 24 -18.01 14.37 16.68
C GLU A 24 -17.83 15.56 15.72
N LEU A 25 -17.70 15.29 14.42
CA LEU A 25 -17.67 16.34 13.40
C LEU A 25 -18.98 17.16 13.38
N GLN A 26 -20.14 16.52 13.52
CA GLN A 26 -21.42 17.23 13.60
C GLN A 26 -21.55 18.11 14.84
N GLU A 27 -21.10 17.62 16.00
CA GLU A 27 -21.06 18.38 17.25
C GLU A 27 -20.16 19.62 17.16
N LYS A 28 -19.13 19.54 16.31
CA LYS A 28 -18.22 20.65 15.98
C LYS A 28 -18.73 21.57 14.87
N GLY A 29 -19.96 21.37 14.42
CA GLY A 29 -20.65 22.25 13.49
C GLY A 29 -20.45 21.91 12.01
N PHE A 30 -19.93 20.74 11.68
CA PHE A 30 -19.84 20.27 10.30
C PHE A 30 -21.12 19.56 9.87
N SER A 31 -21.67 19.91 8.70
CA SER A 31 -22.90 19.32 8.17
C SER A 31 -22.66 18.04 7.35
N PHE A 32 -21.66 17.24 7.71
CA PHE A 32 -21.32 16.01 6.99
C PHE A 32 -22.34 14.92 7.31
N LYS A 33 -22.84 14.23 6.27
CA LYS A 33 -23.80 13.12 6.40
C LYS A 33 -23.16 11.77 6.09
N THR A 34 -22.10 11.79 5.28
CA THR A 34 -21.40 10.60 4.80
C THR A 34 -19.89 10.78 4.94
N GLN A 35 -19.14 9.67 4.90
CA GLN A 35 -17.68 9.73 4.81
C GLN A 35 -17.21 10.42 3.52
N GLN A 36 -17.97 10.31 2.44
CA GLN A 36 -17.65 11.00 1.19
C GLN A 36 -17.66 12.52 1.36
N ASP A 37 -18.61 13.07 2.12
CA ASP A 37 -18.65 14.52 2.40
C ASP A 37 -17.36 14.99 3.11
N VAL A 38 -16.82 14.14 4.00
CA VAL A 38 -15.56 14.38 4.70
C VAL A 38 -14.38 14.31 3.73
N HIS A 39 -14.33 13.30 2.86
CA HIS A 39 -13.28 13.15 1.86
C HIS A 39 -13.27 14.34 0.88
N ASP A 40 -14.44 14.78 0.43
CA ASP A 40 -14.59 15.93 -0.46
C ASP A 40 -14.16 17.22 0.24
N TYR A 41 -14.47 17.36 1.54
CA TYR A 41 -13.97 18.47 2.35
C TYR A 41 -12.45 18.47 2.45
N ILE A 42 -11.83 17.32 2.75
CA ILE A 42 -10.37 17.16 2.82
C ILE A 42 -9.73 17.57 1.49
N LYS A 43 -10.22 17.05 0.36
CA LYS A 43 -9.70 17.34 -0.97
C LYS A 43 -9.85 18.82 -1.35
N LYS A 44 -10.93 19.47 -0.93
CA LYS A 44 -11.23 20.86 -1.31
C LYS A 44 -10.59 21.90 -0.41
N HIS A 45 -10.51 21.62 0.89
CA HIS A 45 -10.19 22.60 1.93
C HIS A 45 -8.88 22.32 2.68
N ILE A 46 -8.31 21.12 2.59
CA ILE A 46 -7.12 20.73 3.37
C ILE A 46 -5.93 20.39 2.47
N ILE A 47 -6.08 19.39 1.61
CA ILE A 47 -5.01 18.96 0.70
C ILE A 47 -4.80 20.04 -0.37
N GLY A 48 -3.54 20.33 -0.71
CA GLY A 48 -3.21 21.36 -1.69
C GLY A 48 -3.49 22.79 -1.21
N LYS A 49 -3.54 23.00 0.11
CA LYS A 49 -3.64 24.34 0.70
C LYS A 49 -2.39 24.70 1.48
N PRO A 50 -1.89 25.94 1.33
CA PRO A 50 -0.74 26.38 2.07
C PRO A 50 -1.12 26.59 3.55
N ASN A 51 -0.16 26.34 4.45
CA ASN A 51 -0.39 26.40 5.89
C ASN A 51 -0.91 27.76 6.35
N GLU A 52 -0.48 28.85 5.70
CA GLU A 52 -0.98 30.19 6.01
C GLU A 52 -2.47 30.35 5.73
N GLN A 53 -3.04 29.63 4.75
CA GLN A 53 -4.48 29.63 4.51
C GLN A 53 -5.22 28.79 5.55
N LEU A 54 -4.69 27.61 5.89
CA LEU A 54 -5.27 26.72 6.90
C LEU A 54 -5.32 27.39 8.28
N VAL A 55 -4.24 28.08 8.66
CA VAL A 55 -4.17 28.80 9.93
C VAL A 55 -5.05 30.06 9.89
N LYS A 56 -5.23 30.76 8.77
CA LYS A 56 -6.13 31.93 8.73
C LYS A 56 -7.59 31.60 8.99
N ASN A 57 -8.02 30.39 8.64
CA ASN A 57 -9.32 29.85 9.03
C ASN A 57 -9.20 29.08 10.36
N VAL A 58 -8.53 29.69 11.36
CA VAL A 58 -8.11 29.08 12.65
C VAL A 58 -9.16 28.16 13.27
N HIS A 59 -10.45 28.44 13.10
CA HIS A 59 -11.52 27.74 13.82
C HIS A 59 -12.17 26.59 13.06
N LYS A 60 -12.01 26.43 11.74
CA LYS A 60 -12.74 25.37 11.01
C LYS A 60 -11.81 24.29 10.51
N GLU A 61 -10.78 24.63 9.75
CA GLU A 61 -9.86 23.66 9.18
C GLU A 61 -8.92 23.08 10.23
N ILE A 62 -8.47 23.88 11.21
CA ILE A 62 -7.65 23.40 12.32
C ILE A 62 -8.48 22.54 13.29
N ASP A 63 -9.69 22.96 13.64
CA ASP A 63 -10.59 22.16 14.48
C ASP A 63 -10.93 20.81 13.80
N PHE A 64 -11.17 20.83 12.50
CA PHE A 64 -11.34 19.63 11.69
C PHE A 64 -10.12 18.70 11.76
N LEU A 65 -8.92 19.25 11.55
CA LEU A 65 -7.66 18.49 11.62
C LEU A 65 -7.39 17.93 13.02
N GLY A 66 -7.82 18.61 14.07
CA GLY A 66 -7.74 18.14 15.45
C GLY A 66 -8.63 16.93 15.74
N ILE A 67 -9.73 16.76 14.99
CA ILE A 67 -10.66 15.61 15.13
C ILE A 67 -10.20 14.43 14.27
N VAL A 68 -9.73 14.70 13.04
CA VAL A 68 -9.37 13.65 12.06
C VAL A 68 -7.92 13.15 12.25
N GLY A 69 -7.06 13.96 12.86
CA GLY A 69 -5.66 13.61 13.08
C GLY A 69 -5.46 12.53 14.14
N PRO A 70 -4.27 11.90 14.19
CA PRO A 70 -3.93 10.94 15.23
C PRO A 70 -3.61 11.65 16.56
N ASP A 71 -4.00 11.05 17.69
CA ASP A 71 -3.78 11.62 19.03
C ASP A 71 -2.32 11.94 19.36
N ALA A 72 -1.37 11.11 18.88
CA ALA A 72 0.04 11.16 19.28
C ALA A 72 1.01 11.25 18.09
N LEU A 73 0.61 11.89 16.98
CA LEU A 73 1.41 12.00 15.74
C LEU A 73 1.75 10.64 15.08
N ILE A 74 1.03 9.58 15.47
CA ILE A 74 1.24 8.24 14.95
C ILE A 74 0.01 7.80 14.17
N ASN A 75 0.09 7.89 12.85
CA ASN A 75 -0.94 7.41 11.95
C ASN A 75 -0.74 5.90 11.74
N SER A 76 -1.79 5.10 11.94
CA SER A 76 -1.77 3.66 11.64
C SER A 76 -2.90 3.35 10.67
N PHE A 77 -2.60 2.60 9.62
CA PHE A 77 -3.53 2.31 8.53
C PHE A 77 -3.22 0.99 7.85
N THR A 78 -4.23 0.43 7.18
CA THR A 78 -4.14 -0.85 6.48
C THR A 78 -4.68 -0.68 5.06
N VAL A 79 -4.02 -1.32 4.09
CA VAL A 79 -4.42 -1.29 2.68
C VAL A 79 -5.04 -2.62 2.32
N ASN A 80 -6.12 -2.62 1.54
CA ASN A 80 -6.72 -3.83 0.98
C ASN A 80 -7.01 -3.64 -0.50
N CYS A 81 -6.81 -4.67 -1.31
CA CYS A 81 -7.20 -4.66 -2.71
C CYS A 81 -8.73 -4.70 -2.84
N LYS A 82 -9.28 -4.01 -3.83
CA LYS A 82 -10.67 -4.19 -4.25
C LYS A 82 -10.73 -5.37 -5.23
N GLY A 83 -11.71 -6.25 -5.08
CA GLY A 83 -12.00 -7.27 -6.10
C GLY A 83 -12.66 -6.62 -7.32
N GLN A 84 -12.19 -6.93 -8.53
CA GLN A 84 -12.68 -6.25 -9.75
C GLN A 84 -14.18 -6.49 -9.99
N SER A 85 -14.67 -7.67 -9.63
CA SER A 85 -16.09 -8.05 -9.79
C SER A 85 -17.02 -7.42 -8.75
N THR A 86 -16.54 -7.13 -7.54
CA THR A 86 -17.39 -6.68 -6.42
C THR A 86 -17.19 -5.21 -6.06
N GLY A 87 -16.05 -4.62 -6.42
CA GLY A 87 -15.62 -3.29 -5.97
C GLY A 87 -15.35 -3.17 -4.48
N LYS A 88 -15.43 -4.27 -3.72
CA LYS A 88 -15.22 -4.34 -2.26
C LYS A 88 -13.84 -4.88 -1.93
N GLY A 89 -13.38 -4.64 -0.71
CA GLY A 89 -12.13 -5.20 -0.21
C GLY A 89 -12.05 -6.73 -0.31
N GLN A 90 -10.87 -7.27 -0.58
CA GLN A 90 -10.62 -8.71 -0.59
C GLN A 90 -10.83 -9.31 0.80
N GLN A 91 -11.27 -10.57 0.83
CA GLN A 91 -11.57 -11.28 2.08
C GLN A 91 -10.39 -12.15 2.58
N ASN A 92 -9.36 -12.34 1.75
CA ASN A 92 -8.19 -13.13 2.12
C ASN A 92 -7.20 -12.29 2.96
N ILE A 93 -7.05 -12.64 4.24
CA ILE A 93 -6.15 -11.94 5.19
C ILE A 93 -4.68 -12.11 4.79
N GLU A 94 -4.28 -13.26 4.23
CA GLU A 94 -2.89 -13.50 3.83
C GLU A 94 -2.48 -12.57 2.69
N LEU A 95 -3.34 -12.42 1.68
CA LEU A 95 -3.17 -11.45 0.59
C LEU A 95 -2.99 -10.03 1.14
N VAL A 96 -3.86 -9.62 2.06
CA VAL A 96 -3.79 -8.31 2.70
C VAL A 96 -2.48 -8.14 3.47
N ASN A 97 -2.03 -9.16 4.19
CA ASN A 97 -0.76 -9.11 4.91
C ASN A 97 0.45 -9.06 3.96
N ASP A 98 0.40 -9.80 2.86
CA ASP A 98 1.46 -9.80 1.85
C ASP A 98 1.58 -8.44 1.17
N LEU A 99 0.45 -7.79 0.87
CA LEU A 99 0.45 -6.43 0.36
C LEU A 99 1.16 -5.47 1.32
N GLN A 100 0.97 -5.63 2.63
CA GLN A 100 1.56 -4.76 3.65
C GLN A 100 3.06 -4.97 3.71
N ASN A 101 3.50 -6.22 3.61
CA ASN A 101 4.91 -6.58 3.55
C ASN A 101 5.57 -6.03 2.27
N LEU A 102 4.91 -6.16 1.11
CA LEU A 102 5.41 -5.61 -0.16
C LEU A 102 5.55 -4.09 -0.10
N VAL A 103 4.53 -3.39 0.37
CA VAL A 103 4.55 -1.93 0.50
C VAL A 103 5.65 -1.50 1.49
N PHE A 104 5.78 -2.20 2.63
CA PHE A 104 6.84 -1.91 3.60
C PHE A 104 8.24 -2.15 3.00
N ASN A 105 8.47 -3.24 2.28
CA ASN A 105 9.77 -3.57 1.72
C ASN A 105 10.18 -2.64 0.55
N GLU A 106 9.22 -2.12 -0.21
CA GLU A 106 9.51 -1.14 -1.28
C GLU A 106 9.78 0.26 -0.71
N LEU A 107 9.09 0.62 0.38
CA LEU A 107 9.20 1.94 0.98
C LEU A 107 10.30 2.03 2.04
N THR A 108 10.71 0.94 2.67
CA THR A 108 11.70 0.91 3.75
C THR A 108 12.83 -0.05 3.39
N SER A 109 14.07 0.32 3.71
CA SER A 109 15.24 -0.52 3.50
C SER A 109 15.66 -1.23 4.78
N SER A 110 16.29 -2.40 4.64
CA SER A 110 16.77 -3.19 5.77
C SER A 110 18.06 -2.61 6.35
N VAL A 111 18.36 -2.99 7.60
CA VAL A 111 19.62 -2.59 8.25
C VAL A 111 20.82 -3.11 7.44
N GLY A 112 21.70 -2.19 7.03
CA GLY A 112 22.92 -2.50 6.26
C GLY A 112 22.79 -2.33 4.75
N GLU A 113 21.60 -2.02 4.23
CA GLU A 113 21.37 -1.67 2.83
C GLU A 113 21.53 -0.16 2.56
N ASP A 114 21.75 0.21 1.30
CA ASP A 114 21.92 1.62 0.91
C ASP A 114 20.57 2.36 0.95
N THR A 115 20.44 3.25 1.92
CA THR A 115 19.22 4.03 2.16
C THR A 115 19.00 5.17 1.16
N LYS A 116 19.97 5.48 0.29
CA LYS A 116 19.88 6.61 -0.67
C LYS A 116 18.74 6.48 -1.67
N ARG A 117 18.20 5.27 -1.86
CA ARG A 117 17.09 4.99 -2.80
C ARG A 117 15.73 4.92 -2.12
N VAL A 118 15.70 4.97 -0.78
CA VAL A 118 14.48 4.88 0.01
C VAL A 118 13.70 6.17 -0.12
N LYS A 119 12.45 6.08 -0.57
CA LYS A 119 11.64 7.26 -0.89
C LYS A 119 10.79 7.75 0.29
N MET A 120 10.40 6.86 1.21
CA MET A 120 9.57 7.20 2.36
C MET A 120 9.65 6.12 3.44
N PHE A 121 10.05 6.44 4.66
CA PHE A 121 10.10 5.44 5.74
C PHE A 121 8.72 5.23 6.38
N LEU A 122 8.28 3.97 6.41
CA LEU A 122 7.16 3.50 7.22
C LEU A 122 7.63 2.41 8.17
N THR A 123 6.86 2.19 9.23
CA THR A 123 7.00 1.02 10.11
C THR A 123 5.81 0.09 9.90
N THR A 124 5.95 -1.18 10.24
CA THR A 124 4.87 -2.17 10.13
C THR A 124 4.74 -2.94 11.44
N SER A 125 3.53 -3.40 11.74
CA SER A 125 3.25 -4.29 12.87
C SER A 125 2.01 -5.12 12.57
N LYS A 126 1.65 -6.01 13.49
CA LYS A 126 0.53 -6.93 13.35
C LYS A 126 -0.44 -6.80 14.53
N LEU A 127 -1.73 -6.80 14.21
CA LEU A 127 -2.83 -6.84 15.15
C LEU A 127 -3.27 -8.27 15.39
N GLU A 128 -3.04 -8.75 16.60
CA GLU A 128 -3.55 -10.03 17.08
C GLU A 128 -4.88 -9.81 17.81
N TYR A 129 -5.90 -10.59 17.46
CA TYR A 129 -7.20 -10.50 18.13
C TYR A 129 -7.09 -10.73 19.64
N ALA A 130 -6.20 -11.62 20.08
CA ALA A 130 -5.95 -11.90 21.49
C ALA A 130 -5.56 -10.65 22.30
N ASN A 131 -4.84 -9.70 21.69
CA ASN A 131 -4.33 -8.51 22.36
C ASN A 131 -5.24 -7.28 22.17
N TYR A 132 -5.93 -7.20 21.03
CA TYR A 132 -6.64 -5.98 20.60
C TYR A 132 -8.17 -6.14 20.54
N GLY A 133 -8.69 -7.36 20.56
CA GLY A 133 -10.12 -7.69 20.65
C GLY A 133 -10.99 -6.95 19.63
N LYS A 134 -12.05 -6.29 20.13
CA LYS A 134 -13.07 -5.59 19.32
C LYS A 134 -12.51 -4.52 18.37
N SER A 135 -11.37 -3.91 18.70
CA SER A 135 -10.77 -2.89 17.82
C SER A 135 -10.31 -3.47 16.48
N VAL A 136 -9.76 -4.70 16.48
CA VAL A 136 -9.40 -5.42 15.25
C VAL A 136 -10.65 -5.76 14.46
N GLN A 137 -11.71 -6.18 15.13
CA GLN A 137 -12.98 -6.52 14.48
C GLN A 137 -13.55 -5.32 13.71
N GLN A 138 -13.61 -4.15 14.33
CA GLN A 138 -14.08 -2.92 13.68
C GLN A 138 -13.22 -2.51 12.48
N LEU A 139 -11.90 -2.72 12.55
CA LEU A 139 -11.01 -2.45 11.42
C LEU A 139 -11.25 -3.46 10.28
N LYS A 140 -11.39 -4.75 10.60
CA LYS A 140 -11.70 -5.81 9.63
C LYS A 140 -13.02 -5.51 8.90
N GLU A 141 -14.06 -5.09 9.62
CA GLU A 141 -15.35 -4.70 9.03
C GLU A 141 -15.19 -3.61 7.96
N ARG A 142 -14.43 -2.55 8.30
CA ARG A 142 -14.16 -1.44 7.37
C ARG A 142 -13.31 -1.84 6.17
N LEU A 143 -12.42 -2.81 6.35
CA LEU A 143 -11.62 -3.41 5.26
C LEU A 143 -12.38 -4.46 4.45
N ASN A 144 -13.65 -4.75 4.78
CA ASN A 144 -14.44 -5.86 4.22
C ASN A 144 -13.85 -7.26 4.46
N LEU A 145 -13.05 -7.42 5.52
CA LEU A 145 -12.49 -8.71 5.92
C LEU A 145 -13.47 -9.51 6.80
N PRO A 146 -13.39 -10.84 6.78
CA PRO A 146 -14.15 -11.70 7.67
C PRO A 146 -13.89 -11.35 9.14
N THR A 147 -14.96 -11.14 9.90
CA THR A 147 -14.93 -10.84 11.34
C THR A 147 -15.13 -12.07 12.22
N GLU A 148 -15.44 -13.21 11.61
CA GLU A 148 -15.73 -14.43 12.34
C GLU A 148 -14.46 -14.96 13.03
N ASN A 149 -14.65 -15.39 14.27
CA ASN A 149 -13.59 -15.88 15.16
C ASN A 149 -12.85 -17.11 14.63
N THR A 150 -13.29 -17.73 13.53
CA THR A 150 -12.64 -18.89 12.90
C THR A 150 -11.24 -18.57 12.38
N HIS A 151 -11.01 -17.38 11.80
CA HIS A 151 -9.65 -16.95 11.42
C HIS A 151 -8.82 -16.47 12.61
N ASP A 152 -9.45 -15.86 13.61
CA ASP A 152 -8.77 -15.41 14.83
C ASP A 152 -8.38 -16.58 15.74
N ALA A 153 -9.14 -17.67 15.75
CA ALA A 153 -8.82 -18.94 16.42
C ALA A 153 -7.69 -19.70 15.72
N LEU A 154 -7.47 -19.44 14.42
CA LEU A 154 -6.33 -19.96 13.64
C LEU A 154 -5.07 -19.09 13.77
N GLY A 155 -5.12 -17.99 14.54
CA GLY A 155 -3.97 -17.14 14.82
C GLY A 155 -3.62 -16.15 13.71
N PHE A 156 -4.53 -15.87 12.77
CA PHE A 156 -4.27 -14.90 11.70
C PHE A 156 -4.28 -13.46 12.26
N SER A 157 -3.10 -12.85 12.29
CA SER A 157 -2.93 -11.45 12.66
C SER A 157 -3.06 -10.53 11.44
N LEU A 158 -3.62 -9.33 11.63
CA LEU A 158 -3.79 -8.34 10.56
C LEU A 158 -2.60 -7.37 10.55
N GLY A 159 -1.87 -7.34 9.46
CA GLY A 159 -0.78 -6.40 9.21
C GLY A 159 -1.29 -4.98 9.02
N PHE A 160 -0.52 -4.02 9.51
CA PHE A 160 -0.78 -2.60 9.30
C PHE A 160 0.51 -1.81 9.19
N LEU A 161 0.40 -0.68 8.50
CA LEU A 161 1.48 0.28 8.33
C LEU A 161 1.31 1.42 9.33
N ARG A 162 2.43 1.94 9.81
CA ARG A 162 2.49 3.02 10.78
C ARG A 162 3.44 4.10 10.28
N ASN A 163 2.92 5.33 10.25
CA ASN A 163 3.66 6.55 9.97
C ASN A 163 3.74 7.40 11.26
N THR A 164 4.95 7.63 11.74
CA THR A 164 5.21 8.50 12.89
C THR A 164 5.74 9.84 12.40
N CYS A 165 4.96 10.91 12.57
CA CYS A 165 5.29 12.25 12.11
C CYS A 165 6.00 13.05 13.23
N MET A 166 7.33 12.98 13.32
CA MET A 166 8.09 13.82 14.28
C MET A 166 8.71 15.05 13.64
N GLU A 167 8.70 15.13 12.30
CA GLU A 167 9.40 16.18 11.56
C GLU A 167 8.47 17.39 11.33
N PRO A 168 8.72 18.56 11.96
CA PRO A 168 7.90 19.75 11.76
C PRO A 168 7.87 20.27 10.32
N TYR A 169 8.88 19.99 9.49
CA TYR A 169 8.91 20.48 8.09
C TYR A 169 7.98 19.71 7.14
N GLN A 170 7.48 18.54 7.54
CA GLN A 170 6.59 17.72 6.71
C GLN A 170 5.17 18.28 6.58
N ALA A 171 4.82 19.28 7.40
CA ALA A 171 3.51 19.92 7.34
C ALA A 171 3.34 20.81 6.10
N SER A 172 4.38 21.04 5.28
CA SER A 172 4.25 21.82 4.05
C SER A 172 3.41 21.07 3.01
N GLU A 173 2.45 21.78 2.41
CA GLU A 173 1.52 21.31 1.38
C GLU A 173 2.19 20.44 0.31
N ALA A 174 3.26 20.96 -0.29
CA ALA A 174 3.97 20.31 -1.40
C ALA A 174 4.53 18.93 -1.00
N TYR A 175 4.92 18.76 0.27
CA TYR A 175 5.43 17.47 0.76
C TYR A 175 4.32 16.47 1.00
N VAL A 176 3.19 16.90 1.59
CA VAL A 176 2.06 16.01 1.88
C VAL A 176 1.49 15.41 0.59
N GLU A 177 1.34 16.22 -0.46
CA GLU A 177 0.85 15.72 -1.75
C GLU A 177 1.84 14.75 -2.40
N VAL A 178 3.13 15.11 -2.43
CA VAL A 178 4.18 14.26 -3.02
C VAL A 178 4.29 12.92 -2.28
N LEU A 179 4.21 12.92 -0.94
CA LEU A 179 4.23 11.70 -0.14
C LEU A 179 2.99 10.83 -0.38
N GLY A 180 1.81 11.44 -0.47
CA GLY A 180 0.57 10.73 -0.78
C GLY A 180 0.60 10.07 -2.16
N ASP A 181 1.05 10.81 -3.18
CA ASP A 181 1.18 10.29 -4.54
C ASP A 181 2.26 9.20 -4.66
N LEU A 182 3.37 9.37 -3.95
CA LEU A 182 4.44 8.37 -3.87
C LEU A 182 3.92 7.07 -3.26
N PHE A 183 3.22 7.17 -2.12
CA PHE A 183 2.62 6.01 -1.46
C PHE A 183 1.60 5.33 -2.37
N ARG A 184 0.67 6.08 -2.97
CA ARG A 184 -0.32 5.55 -3.91
C ARG A 184 0.33 4.80 -5.07
N LYS A 185 1.35 5.39 -5.72
CA LYS A 185 2.09 4.72 -6.80
C LYS A 185 2.74 3.42 -6.34
N THR A 186 3.31 3.43 -5.14
CA THR A 186 3.96 2.25 -4.56
C THR A 186 2.95 1.14 -4.32
N VAL A 187 1.79 1.45 -3.73
CA VAL A 187 0.69 0.49 -3.56
C VAL A 187 0.26 -0.10 -4.90
N LEU A 188 0.06 0.73 -5.92
CA LEU A 188 -0.31 0.25 -7.27
C LEU A 188 0.74 -0.71 -7.85
N THR A 189 2.03 -0.41 -7.69
CA THR A 189 3.12 -1.30 -8.10
C THR A 189 3.11 -2.61 -7.30
N CYS A 190 2.92 -2.55 -5.98
CA CYS A 190 2.87 -3.73 -5.12
C CYS A 190 1.67 -4.65 -5.44
N ILE A 191 0.53 -4.09 -5.84
CA ILE A 191 -0.63 -4.88 -6.29
C ILE A 191 -0.28 -5.71 -7.53
N GLY A 192 0.48 -5.15 -8.47
CA GLY A 192 1.01 -5.89 -9.63
C GLY A 192 2.08 -6.93 -9.28
N ALA A 193 2.71 -6.82 -8.11
CA ALA A 193 3.72 -7.75 -7.61
C ALA A 193 3.15 -8.84 -6.67
N LEU A 194 1.85 -8.80 -6.36
CA LEU A 194 1.18 -9.85 -5.57
C LEU A 194 1.27 -11.19 -6.28
N ASP A 195 1.21 -12.29 -5.53
CA ASP A 195 1.24 -13.62 -6.13
C ASP A 195 -0.04 -13.91 -6.92
N THR A 196 0.14 -14.40 -8.15
CA THR A 196 -0.91 -14.94 -9.03
C THR A 196 -1.74 -16.06 -8.40
N SER A 197 -1.22 -16.72 -7.35
CA SER A 197 -1.97 -17.73 -6.58
C SER A 197 -3.22 -17.16 -5.89
N TYR A 198 -3.26 -15.84 -5.67
CA TYR A 198 -4.43 -15.16 -5.12
C TYR A 198 -5.56 -14.91 -6.13
N GLY A 199 -5.31 -15.10 -7.43
CA GLY A 199 -6.30 -14.99 -8.50
C GLY A 199 -5.74 -14.31 -9.77
N GLU A 200 -6.42 -14.49 -10.90
CA GLU A 200 -6.00 -13.92 -12.20
C GLU A 200 -6.01 -12.37 -12.24
N GLU A 201 -6.62 -11.73 -11.24
CA GLU A 201 -6.68 -10.28 -11.07
C GLU A 201 -5.40 -9.69 -10.45
N TYR A 202 -4.53 -10.54 -9.88
CA TYR A 202 -3.34 -10.14 -9.13
C TYR A 202 -2.08 -10.78 -9.68
N GLY A 203 -0.97 -10.03 -9.60
CA GLY A 203 0.31 -10.49 -10.09
C GLY A 203 0.44 -10.45 -11.62
N ASP A 204 1.63 -10.06 -12.08
CA ASP A 204 1.99 -10.34 -13.46
C ASP A 204 2.20 -11.86 -13.63
N SER A 205 1.59 -12.46 -14.65
CA SER A 205 1.85 -13.84 -15.02
C SER A 205 3.35 -14.07 -15.18
N LEU A 206 3.90 -15.15 -14.60
CA LEU A 206 5.30 -15.57 -14.78
C LEU A 206 5.73 -15.39 -16.24
N ASP A 207 6.75 -14.56 -16.44
CA ASP A 207 7.24 -14.19 -17.76
C ASP A 207 8.76 -14.32 -17.88
N TYR A 208 9.23 -14.46 -19.11
CA TYR A 208 10.65 -14.57 -19.40
C TYR A 208 11.23 -13.18 -19.68
N HIS A 209 11.94 -12.64 -18.69
CA HIS A 209 12.69 -11.40 -18.85
C HIS A 209 14.08 -11.65 -19.42
N THR A 210 14.47 -10.85 -20.42
CA THR A 210 15.83 -10.90 -20.98
C THR A 210 16.69 -9.86 -20.30
N PHE A 211 17.89 -10.26 -19.89
CA PHE A 211 18.89 -9.37 -19.32
C PHE A 211 20.17 -9.42 -20.16
N THR A 212 20.88 -8.31 -20.24
CA THR A 212 22.20 -8.22 -20.87
C THR A 212 23.27 -7.95 -19.82
N VAL A 213 24.43 -8.59 -19.98
CA VAL A 213 25.57 -8.36 -19.10
C VAL A 213 26.22 -7.03 -19.50
N VAL A 214 26.24 -6.08 -18.58
CA VAL A 214 26.66 -4.69 -18.86
C VAL A 214 28.16 -4.52 -18.68
N ASN A 215 28.80 -5.40 -17.91
CA ASN A 215 30.21 -5.28 -17.55
C ASN A 215 30.90 -6.63 -17.38
N ASN A 216 32.23 -6.61 -17.54
CA ASN A 216 33.09 -7.71 -17.17
C ASN A 216 33.00 -8.00 -15.67
N LEU A 217 33.29 -9.26 -15.29
CA LEU A 217 33.33 -9.72 -13.91
C LEU A 217 34.17 -8.77 -13.05
N ARG A 218 33.56 -8.17 -12.04
CA ARG A 218 34.30 -7.32 -11.10
C ARG A 218 35.22 -8.18 -10.24
N LYS A 219 36.24 -7.55 -9.65
CA LYS A 219 37.23 -8.21 -8.78
C LYS A 219 36.62 -8.88 -7.54
N ASP A 220 35.40 -8.52 -7.17
CA ASP A 220 34.61 -9.10 -6.09
C ASP A 220 33.72 -10.27 -6.55
N GLY A 221 33.83 -10.71 -7.80
CA GLY A 221 33.07 -11.84 -8.35
C GLY A 221 31.63 -11.50 -8.76
N LYS A 222 31.24 -10.22 -8.77
CA LYS A 222 29.87 -9.80 -9.12
C LYS A 222 29.77 -9.36 -10.59
N ILE A 223 28.62 -9.65 -11.19
CA ILE A 223 28.21 -9.16 -12.52
C ILE A 223 26.94 -8.34 -12.39
N PHE A 224 26.79 -7.34 -13.26
CA PHE A 224 25.57 -6.55 -13.36
C PHE A 224 24.82 -6.90 -14.63
N LEU A 225 23.51 -7.02 -14.49
CA LEU A 225 22.57 -7.38 -15.54
C LEU A 225 21.65 -6.17 -15.76
N ASP A 226 21.59 -5.66 -16.99
CA ASP A 226 20.59 -4.66 -17.39
C ASP A 226 19.40 -5.37 -18.03
N PHE A 227 18.21 -5.02 -17.55
CA PHE A 227 16.95 -5.50 -18.11
C PHE A 227 16.76 -4.95 -19.53
N VAL A 228 16.44 -5.84 -20.48
CA VAL A 228 16.08 -5.46 -21.86
C VAL A 228 14.56 -5.38 -21.97
N PRO A 229 13.96 -4.17 -21.95
CA PRO A 229 12.53 -4.04 -22.11
C PRO A 229 12.10 -4.49 -23.51
N THR A 230 11.06 -5.31 -23.59
CA THR A 230 10.44 -5.70 -24.86
C THR A 230 9.10 -4.97 -24.98
N PHE A 231 8.93 -4.17 -26.04
CA PHE A 231 7.72 -3.36 -26.27
C PHE A 231 6.64 -4.07 -27.11
N THR A 232 6.78 -5.38 -27.36
CA THR A 232 5.90 -6.14 -28.24
C THR A 232 4.75 -6.79 -27.46
N ILE A 233 3.52 -6.68 -27.97
CA ILE A 233 2.32 -7.31 -27.39
C ILE A 233 2.49 -8.84 -27.31
N LYS A 234 2.33 -9.39 -26.10
CA LYS A 234 2.44 -10.83 -25.81
C LYS A 234 1.37 -11.62 -26.56
N LYS A 235 1.76 -12.47 -27.52
CA LYS A 235 0.98 -13.64 -27.93
C LYS A 235 1.35 -14.79 -26.99
N ILE A 236 0.36 -15.31 -26.26
CA ILE A 236 0.50 -16.51 -25.43
C ILE A 236 1.00 -17.66 -26.32
N LYS A 237 2.28 -18.01 -26.20
CA LYS A 237 2.81 -19.24 -26.79
C LYS A 237 2.59 -20.36 -25.77
N GLN A 238 1.66 -21.26 -26.04
CA GLN A 238 1.64 -22.56 -25.36
C GLN A 238 3.00 -23.27 -25.61
N PRO A 239 3.60 -23.90 -24.58
CA PRO A 239 4.89 -24.56 -24.75
C PRO A 239 4.73 -25.82 -25.60
N SER A 240 5.05 -25.72 -26.89
CA SER A 240 5.25 -26.85 -27.78
C SER A 240 6.71 -27.32 -27.71
N GLY A 241 6.94 -28.58 -27.33
CA GLY A 241 8.03 -29.37 -27.91
C GLY A 241 9.11 -29.90 -26.96
N ARG A 242 8.96 -31.20 -26.67
CA ARG A 242 10.00 -32.25 -26.50
C ARG A 242 11.46 -31.82 -26.77
N PHE A 243 12.32 -31.97 -25.77
CA PHE A 243 13.77 -32.15 -25.97
C PHE A 243 14.13 -33.64 -25.96
N ASN A 244 14.30 -34.23 -27.15
CA ASN A 244 15.10 -35.44 -27.33
C ASN A 244 16.56 -35.00 -27.51
N GLN A 245 17.41 -35.20 -26.50
CA GLN A 245 18.85 -35.11 -26.67
C GLN A 245 19.35 -36.39 -27.35
N LYS A 246 19.79 -36.29 -28.61
CA LYS A 246 20.74 -37.25 -29.19
C LYS A 246 22.14 -36.66 -29.04
N GLN A 247 23.00 -37.32 -28.28
CA GLN A 247 24.44 -37.06 -28.24
C GLN A 247 25.06 -37.46 -29.59
N PRO A 248 26.02 -36.70 -30.14
CA PRO A 248 26.85 -37.18 -31.24
C PRO A 248 28.03 -37.99 -30.69
N ASN A 249 28.11 -39.25 -31.11
CA ASN A 249 29.26 -40.12 -30.91
C ASN A 249 30.46 -39.58 -31.71
N TYR A 250 31.59 -39.36 -31.04
CA TYR A 250 32.90 -39.29 -31.68
C TYR A 250 33.50 -40.70 -31.68
N SER A 251 33.90 -41.19 -32.85
CA SER A 251 34.73 -42.38 -33.02
C SER A 251 35.99 -42.01 -33.79
N SER A 252 37.10 -42.52 -33.23
CA SER A 252 38.52 -42.55 -33.58
C SER A 252 38.95 -42.18 -34.99
#